data_AF-A0A8T3PFZ7-F1
#
_entry.id   AF-A0A8T3PFZ7-F1
#
_cell.length_a   1.000
_cell.length_b   1.000
_cell.length_c   1.000
_cell.angle_alpha   90.00
_cell.angle_beta   90.00
_cell.angle_gamma   90.00
#
_symmetry.space_group_name_H-M   'P 1'
#
loop_
_entity.id
_entity.type
_entity.pdbx_description
1 polymer ?
#
loop_
_entity_poly.entity_id
_entity_poly.type
_entity_poly.pdbx_seq_one_letter_code
_entity_poly.pdbx_strand_id
1 'polypeptide(L)'
;MTVQGRGRSPRNDRSTIRGIRSYRSSPTDIRGGTYRPRRSGGSLRGLLFLGILAAVVLGGAFFFAGPAFRDFARGLARDNPQSMQWGVVADVIKADLGDALTRPAGPDDAPIEFIVGEGDTVSQIARDLAAEGLISDSLVFQYLVVTKDLENKLQTGTFKLDATMTPAQIVDRLQRPPDPPP
;
A
#
# COMPACT_ATOMS: atom_id res chain seq x y z
N MET A 1 53.82 79.27 36.75
CA MET A 1 54.90 78.88 37.68
C MET A 1 55.84 77.93 36.97
N THR A 2 57.12 78.24 37.13
CA THR A 2 58.33 77.73 36.47
C THR A 2 58.71 76.32 36.98
N VAL A 3 59.74 75.74 36.35
CA VAL A 3 60.61 74.59 36.74
C VAL A 3 60.41 73.41 35.76
N GLN A 4 61.22 73.16 34.73
CA GLN A 4 62.69 73.08 34.56
C GLN A 4 63.31 71.78 35.09
N GLY A 5 64.05 71.07 34.22
CA GLY A 5 65.08 70.08 34.60
C GLY A 5 64.84 68.70 34.00
N ARG A 6 65.42 68.37 32.83
CA ARG A 6 66.71 67.64 32.64
C ARG A 6 66.67 66.20 33.18
N GLY A 7 67.05 65.15 32.46
CA GLY A 7 67.64 64.99 31.13
C GLY A 7 68.05 63.51 30.91
N ARG A 8 68.05 63.06 29.64
CA ARG A 8 69.01 62.17 28.91
C ARG A 8 69.75 61.10 29.74
N SER A 9 69.88 59.81 29.41
CA SER A 9 69.94 58.99 28.17
C SER A 9 70.62 57.64 28.59
N PRO A 10 70.94 56.61 27.75
CA PRO A 10 70.40 56.13 26.47
C PRO A 10 70.37 54.57 26.29
N ARG A 11 69.97 54.13 25.08
CA ARG A 11 70.46 52.97 24.30
C ARG A 11 70.03 51.54 24.69
N ASN A 12 69.13 50.97 23.88
CA ASN A 12 69.36 49.88 22.91
C ASN A 12 67.97 49.39 22.45
N ASP A 13 67.68 49.04 21.22
CA ASP A 13 68.42 49.00 19.97
C ASP A 13 67.36 49.02 18.86
N ARG A 14 67.79 49.52 17.71
CA ARG A 14 67.11 49.43 16.41
C ARG A 14 66.88 47.94 16.07
N SER A 15 65.98 47.49 15.21
CA SER A 15 65.07 48.08 14.24
C SER A 15 64.24 46.92 13.71
N THR A 16 62.93 47.16 13.62
CA THR A 16 62.11 46.98 12.41
C THR A 16 62.62 45.99 11.37
N ILE A 17 61.79 45.01 10.98
CA ILE A 17 61.17 44.93 9.64
C ILE A 17 60.50 43.56 9.40
N ARG A 18 59.20 43.65 9.06
CA ARG A 18 58.37 42.84 8.14
C ARG A 18 58.30 41.32 8.33
N GLY A 19 57.05 40.83 8.26
CA GLY A 19 56.81 39.52 7.69
C GLY A 19 55.46 38.91 8.02
N ILE A 20 54.36 39.54 7.57
CA ILE A 20 53.11 38.81 7.38
C ILE A 20 53.37 37.77 6.27
N ARG A 21 53.05 36.49 6.51
CA ARG A 21 52.30 35.58 5.60
C ARG A 21 52.72 34.11 5.68
N SER A 22 51.67 33.29 5.56
CA SER A 22 51.60 31.89 5.11
C SER A 22 52.10 30.79 6.04
N TYR A 23 51.15 30.23 6.79
CA TYR A 23 51.11 28.79 7.04
C TYR A 23 51.16 28.07 5.68
N ARG A 24 52.32 27.53 5.36
CA ARG A 24 52.55 26.67 4.21
C ARG A 24 52.26 25.23 4.65
N SER A 25 51.18 24.68 4.10
CA SER A 25 50.88 23.26 4.17
C SER A 25 51.92 22.45 3.39
N SER A 26 52.42 21.38 4.05
CA SER A 26 52.90 20.08 3.50
C SER A 26 54.19 20.06 2.66
N PRO A 27 54.96 18.94 2.61
CA PRO A 27 54.52 17.54 2.71
C PRO A 27 55.41 16.65 3.59
N THR A 28 55.15 15.33 3.55
CA THR A 28 55.94 14.21 4.11
C THR A 28 55.84 13.97 5.61
N ASP A 29 54.77 13.29 6.00
CA ASP A 29 54.92 12.06 6.78
C ASP A 29 53.76 11.11 6.46
N ILE A 30 53.91 10.42 5.32
CA ILE A 30 53.20 9.16 5.08
C ILE A 30 54.00 8.09 5.83
N ARG A 31 53.64 7.85 7.08
CA ARG A 31 53.93 6.58 7.75
C ARG A 31 52.60 5.85 7.93
N GLY A 32 52.38 4.88 7.06
CA GLY A 32 51.13 4.16 6.88
C GLY A 32 50.61 3.55 8.17
N GLY A 33 49.61 4.21 8.76
CA GLY A 33 48.62 3.53 9.56
C GLY A 33 47.79 2.69 8.59
N THR A 34 48.15 1.42 8.42
CA THR A 34 47.26 0.47 7.78
C THR A 34 45.96 0.49 8.56
N TYR A 35 44.90 1.08 7.98
CA TYR A 35 43.55 0.73 8.36
C TYR A 35 43.42 -0.76 8.06
N ARG A 36 43.73 -1.59 9.05
CA ARG A 36 43.28 -2.97 9.04
C ARG A 36 41.76 -2.84 9.19
N PRO A 37 40.94 -3.09 8.16
CA PRO A 37 39.54 -3.29 8.43
C PRO A 37 39.51 -4.40 9.46
N ARG A 38 38.98 -4.11 10.66
CA ARG A 38 38.50 -5.18 11.53
C ARG A 38 37.53 -5.94 10.62
N ARG A 39 37.99 -7.06 10.08
CA ARG A 39 37.11 -8.12 9.61
C ARG A 39 36.32 -8.46 10.85
N SER A 40 35.19 -7.78 11.02
CA SER A 40 34.06 -8.28 11.77
C SER A 40 33.78 -9.60 11.10
N GLY A 41 34.42 -10.66 11.61
CA GLY A 41 34.03 -12.01 11.33
C GLY A 41 32.64 -12.10 11.94
N GLY A 42 31.65 -11.64 11.16
CA GLY A 42 30.25 -11.77 11.50
C GLY A 42 30.09 -13.24 11.83
N SER A 43 29.82 -13.52 13.11
CA SER A 43 29.76 -14.90 13.57
C SER A 43 28.79 -15.59 12.62
N LEU A 44 29.24 -16.65 11.95
CA LEU A 44 28.39 -17.43 11.03
C LEU A 44 27.07 -17.81 11.74
N ARG A 45 27.16 -17.98 13.06
CA ARG A 45 26.04 -18.14 14.00
C ARG A 45 25.04 -16.99 14.01
N GLY A 46 25.49 -15.74 13.95
CA GLY A 46 24.61 -14.57 13.85
C GLY A 46 23.86 -14.52 12.52
N LEU A 47 24.52 -14.86 11.41
CA LEU A 47 23.86 -14.96 10.10
C LEU A 47 22.88 -16.13 10.04
N LEU A 48 23.24 -17.28 10.60
CA LEU A 48 22.33 -18.43 10.72
C LEU A 48 21.14 -18.12 11.62
N PHE A 49 21.37 -17.44 12.75
CA PHE A 49 20.28 -17.00 13.63
C PHE A 49 19.34 -16.03 12.92
N LEU A 50 19.86 -15.07 12.14
CA LEU A 50 19.04 -14.12 11.39
C LEU A 50 18.31 -14.80 10.23
N GLY A 51 18.94 -15.78 9.57
CA GLY A 51 18.30 -16.61 8.54
C GLY A 51 17.19 -17.50 9.10
N ILE A 52 17.41 -18.13 10.27
CA ILE A 52 16.40 -18.93 10.98
C ILE A 52 15.30 -18.03 11.51
N LEU A 53 15.61 -16.86 12.07
CA LEU A 53 14.62 -15.88 12.51
C LEU A 53 13.79 -15.40 11.33
N ALA A 54 14.42 -15.08 10.20
CA ALA A 54 13.71 -14.73 8.97
C ALA A 54 12.84 -15.89 8.49
N ALA A 55 13.33 -17.14 8.51
CA ALA A 55 12.55 -18.31 8.12
C ALA A 55 11.40 -18.64 9.10
N VAL A 56 11.56 -18.37 10.40
CA VAL A 56 10.51 -18.54 11.43
C VAL A 56 9.51 -17.41 11.35
N VAL A 57 9.94 -16.19 11.07
CA VAL A 57 9.04 -15.05 10.83
C VAL A 57 8.29 -15.25 9.53
N LEU A 58 8.95 -15.68 8.46
CA LEU A 58 8.32 -15.95 7.16
C LEU A 58 7.45 -17.21 7.20
N GLY A 59 7.90 -18.28 7.87
CA GLY A 59 7.15 -19.54 8.03
C GLY A 59 5.99 -19.40 9.01
N GLY A 60 6.21 -18.68 10.11
CA GLY A 60 5.16 -18.27 11.05
C GLY A 60 4.15 -17.34 10.37
N ALA A 61 4.61 -16.32 9.65
CA ALA A 61 3.73 -15.50 8.82
C ALA A 61 3.00 -16.35 7.78
N PHE A 62 3.64 -17.31 7.12
CA PHE A 62 2.97 -18.18 6.14
C PHE A 62 1.89 -19.07 6.79
N PHE A 63 2.11 -19.57 8.02
CA PHE A 63 1.15 -20.40 8.73
C PHE A 63 0.02 -19.60 9.41
N PHE A 64 0.30 -18.38 9.90
CA PHE A 64 -0.67 -17.50 10.57
C PHE A 64 -1.29 -16.44 9.65
N ALA A 65 -0.77 -16.22 8.44
CA ALA A 65 -1.33 -15.25 7.51
C ALA A 65 -2.71 -15.67 7.01
N GLY A 66 -3.05 -16.96 6.96
CA GLY A 66 -4.32 -17.41 6.40
C GLY A 66 -5.56 -16.68 6.97
N PRO A 67 -5.80 -16.70 8.29
CA PRO A 67 -6.94 -16.00 8.89
C PRO A 67 -6.80 -14.48 8.88
N ALA A 68 -5.64 -13.94 9.24
CA ALA A 68 -5.44 -12.48 9.36
C ALA A 68 -5.43 -11.77 7.99
N PHE A 69 -4.97 -12.46 6.94
CA PHE A 69 -4.95 -11.92 5.59
C PHE A 69 -6.36 -11.84 4.98
N ARG A 70 -7.31 -12.67 5.42
CA ARG A 70 -8.71 -12.60 4.97
C ARG A 70 -9.31 -11.23 5.25
N ASP A 71 -9.19 -10.75 6.49
CA ASP A 71 -9.74 -9.46 6.90
C ASP A 71 -9.07 -8.31 6.14
N PHE A 72 -7.75 -8.40 5.95
CA PHE A 72 -7.01 -7.46 5.12
C PHE A 72 -7.49 -7.47 3.66
N ALA A 73 -7.58 -8.64 3.03
CA ALA A 73 -8.02 -8.78 1.65
C ALA A 73 -9.46 -8.28 1.47
N ARG A 74 -10.34 -8.54 2.44
CA ARG A 74 -11.74 -8.05 2.43
C ARG A 74 -11.82 -6.54 2.58
N GLY A 75 -11.01 -5.95 3.46
CA GLY A 75 -10.87 -4.49 3.55
C GLY A 75 -10.38 -3.89 2.23
N LEU A 76 -9.31 -4.47 1.68
CA LEU A 76 -8.72 -4.03 0.42
C LEU A 76 -9.70 -4.14 -0.76
N ALA A 77 -10.46 -5.23 -0.85
CA ALA A 77 -11.47 -5.42 -1.89
C ALA A 77 -12.66 -4.46 -1.76
N ARG A 78 -13.07 -4.11 -0.53
CA ARG A 78 -14.14 -3.13 -0.29
C ARG A 78 -13.70 -1.70 -0.63
N ASP A 79 -12.49 -1.34 -0.22
CA ASP A 79 -11.97 0.02 -0.41
C ASP A 79 -11.49 0.22 -1.85
N ASN A 80 -10.94 -0.82 -2.46
CA ASN A 80 -10.47 -0.83 -3.83
C ASN A 80 -10.86 -2.15 -4.54
N PRO A 81 -12.02 -2.18 -5.22
CA PRO A 81 -12.48 -3.38 -5.92
C PRO A 81 -11.48 -3.91 -6.95
N GLN A 82 -10.71 -3.03 -7.59
CA GLN A 82 -9.69 -3.40 -8.59
C GLN A 82 -8.57 -4.27 -8.01
N SER A 83 -8.37 -4.25 -6.69
CA SER A 83 -7.41 -5.15 -6.02
C SER A 83 -7.75 -6.63 -6.23
N MET A 84 -9.02 -6.97 -6.50
CA MET A 84 -9.43 -8.34 -6.81
C MET A 84 -8.87 -8.85 -8.14
N GLN A 85 -8.34 -7.98 -9.00
CA GLN A 85 -7.60 -8.43 -10.19
C GLN A 85 -6.26 -9.07 -9.82
N TRP A 86 -5.76 -8.84 -8.61
CA TRP A 86 -4.60 -9.56 -8.10
C TRP A 86 -5.06 -10.95 -7.66
N GLY A 87 -4.54 -12.00 -8.32
CA GLY A 87 -4.99 -13.39 -8.11
C GLY A 87 -5.06 -13.80 -6.64
N VAL A 88 -4.08 -13.39 -5.81
CA VAL A 88 -4.07 -13.69 -4.38
C VAL A 88 -5.26 -13.08 -3.63
N VAL A 89 -5.65 -11.84 -3.95
CA VAL A 89 -6.81 -11.18 -3.33
C VAL A 89 -8.08 -11.86 -3.82
N ALA A 90 -8.22 -12.09 -5.13
CA ALA A 90 -9.35 -12.81 -5.70
C ALA A 90 -9.55 -14.19 -5.07
N ASP A 91 -8.50 -14.99 -4.91
CA ASP A 91 -8.59 -16.33 -4.35
C ASP A 91 -9.07 -16.31 -2.90
N VAL A 92 -8.59 -15.35 -2.11
CA VAL A 92 -8.99 -15.18 -0.71
C VAL A 92 -10.44 -14.71 -0.60
N ILE A 93 -10.85 -13.73 -1.41
CA ILE A 93 -12.24 -13.26 -1.45
C ILE A 93 -13.18 -14.37 -1.93
N LYS A 94 -12.80 -15.12 -2.96
CA LYS A 94 -13.57 -16.27 -3.45
C LYS A 94 -13.79 -17.31 -2.34
N ALA A 95 -12.73 -17.62 -1.59
CA ALA A 95 -12.81 -18.56 -0.47
C ALA A 95 -13.65 -18.01 0.69
N ASP A 96 -13.64 -16.70 0.94
CA ASP A 96 -14.48 -16.05 1.96
C ASP A 96 -15.96 -16.07 1.57
N LEU A 97 -16.27 -15.71 0.32
CA LEU A 97 -17.64 -15.66 -0.19
C LEU A 97 -18.27 -17.06 -0.31
N GLY A 98 -17.49 -18.06 -0.70
CA GLY A 98 -17.93 -19.46 -0.78
C GLY A 98 -19.22 -19.61 -1.58
N ASP A 99 -20.23 -20.23 -0.97
CA ASP A 99 -21.53 -20.50 -1.60
C ASP A 99 -22.32 -19.23 -1.96
N ALA A 100 -22.00 -18.08 -1.37
CA ALA A 100 -22.68 -16.83 -1.69
C ALA A 100 -22.51 -16.43 -3.17
N LEU A 101 -21.49 -16.94 -3.86
CA LEU A 101 -21.27 -16.73 -5.29
C LEU A 101 -22.27 -17.48 -6.19
N THR A 102 -22.92 -18.52 -5.67
CA THR A 102 -23.77 -19.42 -6.46
C THR A 102 -25.18 -19.56 -5.92
N ARG A 103 -25.41 -19.22 -4.65
CA ARG A 103 -26.71 -19.29 -3.99
C ARG A 103 -27.53 -18.01 -4.27
N PRO A 104 -28.82 -18.12 -4.63
CA PRO A 104 -29.74 -16.98 -4.64
C PRO A 104 -29.86 -16.32 -3.27
N ALA A 105 -30.30 -15.06 -3.24
CA ALA A 105 -30.48 -14.33 -1.99
C ALA A 105 -31.69 -14.83 -1.18
N GLY A 106 -32.73 -15.33 -1.85
CA GLY A 106 -33.92 -15.84 -1.20
C GLY A 106 -34.81 -16.69 -2.12
N PRO A 107 -35.94 -17.19 -1.60
CA PRO A 107 -36.90 -17.98 -2.37
C PRO A 107 -38.02 -17.12 -3.00
N ASP A 108 -38.02 -15.81 -2.80
CA ASP A 108 -39.09 -14.91 -3.27
C ASP A 108 -38.91 -14.58 -4.75
N ASP A 109 -39.93 -14.92 -5.56
CA ASP A 109 -39.98 -14.72 -7.01
C ASP A 109 -40.71 -13.42 -7.40
N ALA A 110 -41.08 -12.58 -6.42
CA ALA A 110 -41.65 -11.27 -6.69
C ALA A 110 -40.63 -10.37 -7.43
N PRO A 111 -40.99 -9.82 -8.61
CA PRO A 111 -40.08 -8.96 -9.36
C PRO A 111 -39.91 -7.60 -8.67
N ILE A 112 -38.66 -7.23 -8.44
CA ILE A 112 -38.19 -5.94 -7.93
C ILE A 112 -37.68 -5.11 -9.10
N GLU A 113 -38.17 -3.89 -9.23
CA GLU A 113 -37.65 -2.91 -10.18
C GLU A 113 -36.36 -2.29 -9.64
N PHE A 114 -35.24 -2.67 -10.25
CA PHE A 114 -33.91 -2.20 -9.89
C PHE A 114 -33.39 -1.23 -10.95
N ILE A 115 -32.92 -0.06 -10.54
CA ILE A 115 -32.45 1.00 -11.47
C ILE A 115 -30.93 1.09 -11.39
N VAL A 116 -30.27 0.98 -12.54
CA VAL A 116 -28.84 1.30 -12.70
C VAL A 116 -28.74 2.67 -13.36
N GLY A 117 -28.25 3.65 -12.60
CA GLY A 117 -28.05 5.02 -13.05
C GLY A 117 -26.85 5.18 -13.99
N GLU A 118 -26.86 6.27 -14.76
CA GLU A 118 -25.70 6.65 -15.55
C GLU A 118 -24.54 7.07 -14.65
N GLY A 119 -23.38 6.47 -14.87
CA GLY A 119 -22.17 6.74 -14.08
C GLY A 119 -22.11 6.00 -12.73
N ASP A 120 -23.08 5.13 -12.44
CA ASP A 120 -23.02 4.29 -11.25
C ASP A 120 -21.79 3.37 -11.30
N THR A 121 -21.03 3.37 -10.22
CA THR A 121 -19.90 2.47 -10.04
C THR A 121 -20.38 1.07 -9.68
N VAL A 122 -19.57 0.06 -10.01
CA VAL A 122 -19.84 -1.34 -9.63
C VAL A 122 -20.09 -1.49 -8.12
N SER A 123 -19.38 -0.72 -7.29
CA SER A 123 -19.58 -0.74 -5.84
C SER A 123 -20.89 -0.09 -5.40
N GLN A 124 -21.40 0.92 -6.11
CA GLN A 124 -22.74 1.49 -5.85
C GLN A 124 -23.81 0.45 -6.19
N ILE A 125 -23.81 -0.06 -7.43
CA ILE A 125 -24.74 -1.08 -7.90
C ILE A 125 -24.77 -2.28 -6.94
N ALA A 126 -23.61 -2.77 -6.53
CA ALA A 126 -23.51 -3.88 -5.60
C ALA A 126 -24.11 -3.61 -4.21
N ARG A 127 -23.94 -2.39 -3.68
CA ARG A 127 -24.54 -2.03 -2.39
C ARG A 127 -26.04 -1.95 -2.50
N ASP A 128 -26.54 -1.39 -3.60
CA ASP A 128 -27.98 -1.19 -3.81
C ASP A 128 -28.67 -2.55 -4.04
N LEU A 129 -28.06 -3.46 -4.82
CA LEU A 129 -28.51 -4.85 -4.94
C LEU A 129 -28.58 -5.57 -3.58
N ALA A 130 -27.60 -5.35 -2.71
CA ALA A 130 -27.60 -5.96 -1.39
C ALA A 130 -28.67 -5.34 -0.47
N ALA A 131 -28.90 -4.02 -0.58
CA ALA A 131 -29.92 -3.31 0.17
C ALA A 131 -31.34 -3.76 -0.20
N GLU A 132 -31.58 -4.07 -1.47
CA GLU A 132 -32.84 -4.65 -1.98
C GLU A 132 -32.97 -6.16 -1.71
N GLY A 133 -31.96 -6.79 -1.09
CA GLY A 133 -31.98 -8.22 -0.80
C GLY A 133 -31.86 -9.11 -2.04
N LEU A 134 -31.41 -8.57 -3.18
CA LEU A 134 -31.19 -9.31 -4.42
C LEU A 134 -29.87 -10.10 -4.40
N ILE A 135 -28.91 -9.68 -3.56
CA ILE A 135 -27.68 -10.42 -3.25
C ILE A 135 -27.41 -10.42 -1.75
N SER A 136 -26.68 -11.43 -1.26
CA SER A 136 -26.38 -11.58 0.17
C SER A 136 -25.24 -10.69 0.69
N ASP A 137 -24.28 -10.34 -0.18
CA ASP A 137 -23.18 -9.42 0.13
C ASP A 137 -22.81 -8.66 -1.14
N SER A 138 -22.63 -7.34 -1.03
CA SER A 138 -22.12 -6.48 -2.10
C SER A 138 -20.83 -7.01 -2.76
N LEU A 139 -19.94 -7.66 -2.01
CA LEU A 139 -18.70 -8.20 -2.56
C LEU A 139 -18.93 -9.34 -3.57
N VAL A 140 -20.07 -10.03 -3.50
CA VAL A 140 -20.43 -11.08 -4.47
C VAL A 140 -20.52 -10.50 -5.88
N PHE A 141 -21.27 -9.41 -6.04
CA PHE A 141 -21.43 -8.76 -7.34
C PHE A 141 -20.11 -8.14 -7.82
N GLN A 142 -19.42 -7.40 -6.94
CA GLN A 142 -18.13 -6.78 -7.28
C GLN A 142 -17.11 -7.82 -7.71
N TYR A 143 -16.99 -8.93 -6.98
CA TYR A 143 -16.10 -10.03 -7.33
C TYR A 143 -16.40 -10.54 -8.74
N LEU A 144 -17.66 -10.86 -9.05
CA LEU A 144 -18.04 -11.40 -10.36
C LEU A 144 -17.77 -10.43 -11.51
N VAL A 145 -18.05 -9.14 -11.32
CA VAL A 145 -17.87 -8.13 -12.37
C VAL A 145 -16.39 -7.80 -12.58
N VAL A 146 -15.65 -7.52 -11.51
CA VAL A 146 -14.24 -7.10 -11.59
C VAL A 146 -13.35 -8.23 -12.08
N THR A 147 -13.50 -9.45 -11.55
CA THR A 147 -12.62 -10.57 -11.93
C THR A 147 -12.87 -11.08 -13.35
N LYS A 148 -14.03 -10.76 -13.94
CA LYS A 148 -14.39 -11.12 -15.31
C LYS A 148 -14.32 -9.94 -16.28
N ASP A 149 -13.87 -8.77 -15.83
CA ASP A 149 -13.76 -7.56 -16.64
C ASP A 149 -15.08 -7.19 -17.36
N LEU A 150 -16.17 -7.17 -16.58
CA LEU A 150 -17.54 -6.93 -17.10
C LEU A 150 -18.05 -5.50 -16.84
N GLU A 151 -17.24 -4.64 -16.25
CA GLU A 151 -17.62 -3.29 -15.80
C GLU A 151 -18.19 -2.47 -16.95
N ASN A 152 -17.50 -2.47 -18.08
CA ASN A 152 -17.87 -1.73 -19.28
C ASN A 152 -19.01 -2.40 -20.10
N LYS A 153 -19.53 -3.53 -19.63
CA LYS A 153 -20.61 -4.29 -20.30
C LYS A 153 -21.96 -4.13 -19.59
N LEU A 154 -21.96 -3.59 -18.38
CA LEU A 154 -23.19 -3.32 -17.64
C LEU A 154 -23.98 -2.22 -18.35
N GLN A 155 -25.27 -2.46 -18.52
CA GLN A 155 -26.20 -1.53 -19.13
C GLN A 155 -26.85 -0.65 -18.06
N THR A 156 -27.15 0.59 -18.41
CA THR A 156 -27.91 1.51 -17.57
C THR A 156 -29.40 1.41 -17.89
N GLY A 157 -30.25 1.69 -16.91
CA GLY A 157 -31.70 1.62 -17.03
C GLY A 157 -32.37 0.79 -15.95
N THR A 158 -33.63 0.42 -16.19
CA THR A 158 -34.45 -0.34 -15.23
C THR A 158 -34.40 -1.82 -15.55
N PHE A 159 -34.31 -2.66 -14.52
CA PHE A 159 -34.22 -4.11 -14.61
C PHE A 159 -35.19 -4.74 -13.64
N LYS A 160 -35.93 -5.74 -14.09
CA LYS A 160 -36.72 -6.62 -13.22
C LYS A 160 -35.85 -7.76 -12.77
N LEU A 161 -35.57 -7.78 -11.47
CA LEU A 161 -34.78 -8.79 -10.77
C LEU A 161 -35.65 -9.43 -9.69
N ASP A 162 -35.28 -10.61 -9.22
CA ASP A 162 -35.96 -11.27 -8.11
C ASP A 162 -34.93 -11.97 -7.21
N ALA A 163 -35.33 -12.33 -5.99
CA ALA A 163 -34.40 -12.90 -5.01
C ALA A 163 -34.00 -14.35 -5.33
N THR A 164 -34.73 -15.03 -6.24
CA THR A 164 -34.42 -16.39 -6.72
C THR A 164 -33.30 -16.41 -7.76
N MET A 165 -32.95 -15.27 -8.35
CA MET A 165 -31.82 -15.17 -9.25
C MET A 165 -30.50 -15.39 -8.49
N THR A 166 -29.65 -16.25 -9.05
CA THR A 166 -28.27 -16.37 -8.62
C THR A 166 -27.49 -15.09 -8.94
N PRO A 167 -26.40 -14.80 -8.22
CA PRO A 167 -25.60 -13.61 -8.52
C PRO A 167 -25.05 -13.58 -9.95
N ALA A 168 -24.73 -14.74 -10.52
CA ALA A 168 -24.34 -14.84 -11.93
C ALA A 168 -25.48 -14.47 -12.88
N GLN A 169 -26.71 -14.90 -12.61
CA GLN A 169 -27.89 -14.51 -13.41
C GLN A 169 -28.17 -13.00 -13.31
N ILE A 170 -27.98 -12.39 -12.14
CA ILE A 170 -28.12 -10.93 -11.99
C ILE A 170 -27.08 -10.21 -12.85
N VAL A 171 -25.81 -10.60 -12.77
CA VAL A 171 -24.74 -10.03 -13.62
C VAL A 171 -25.05 -10.21 -15.12
N ASP A 172 -25.55 -11.38 -15.51
CA ASP A 172 -25.94 -11.63 -16.91
C ASP A 172 -27.16 -10.79 -17.33
N ARG A 173 -28.12 -10.55 -16.42
CA ARG A 173 -29.30 -9.73 -16.67
C ARG A 173 -28.95 -8.26 -16.86
N LEU A 174 -28.01 -7.74 -16.08
CA LEU A 174 -27.54 -6.34 -16.17
C LEU A 174 -26.67 -6.07 -17.41
N GLN A 175 -26.17 -7.11 -18.10
CA GLN A 175 -25.47 -6.96 -19.39
C GLN A 175 -26.42 -6.90 -20.59
N ARG A 176 -27.71 -7.21 -20.39
CA ARG A 176 -28.74 -7.19 -21.43
C ARG A 176 -29.44 -5.83 -21.46
N PRO A 177 -30.16 -5.50 -22.55
CA PRO A 177 -30.97 -4.30 -22.59
C PRO A 177 -31.90 -4.17 -21.37
N PRO A 178 -32.09 -2.95 -20.85
CA PRO A 178 -33.01 -2.69 -19.75
C PRO A 178 -34.46 -3.00 -20.16
N ASP A 179 -35.31 -3.23 -19.17
CA ASP A 179 -36.75 -3.39 -19.39
C ASP A 179 -37.37 -2.08 -19.85
N PRO A 180 -38.43 -2.13 -20.69
CA PRO A 180 -39.17 -0.94 -21.06
C PRO A 180 -39.73 -0.27 -19.80
N PRO A 181 -39.79 1.08 -19.78
CA PRO A 181 -40.43 1.77 -18.69
C PRO A 181 -41.89 1.31 -18.54
N PRO A 182 -42.41 1.24 -17.29
CA PRO A 182 -43.77 0.81 -17.01
C PRO A 182 -44.85 1.69 -17.66
#